data_AF-A0A962GNF9-F1
#
_entry.id   AF-A0A962GNF9-F1
#
_cell.length_a   1.000
_cell.length_b   1.000
_cell.length_c   1.000
_cell.angle_alpha   90.00
_cell.angle_beta   90.00
_cell.angle_gamma   90.00
#
_symmetry.space_group_name_H-M   'P 1'
#
loop_
_entity.id
_entity.type
_entity.pdbx_description
1 polymer ?
#
loop_
_entity_poly.entity_id
_entity_poly.type
_entity_poly.pdbx_seq_one_letter_code
_entity_poly.pdbx_strand_id
1 'polypeptide(L)'
;MNAPALPEPVGWQRLSRQLARLAQAIAGLALALLVLVQAWQVFARYVLNASPGWTEPLALLLLSTLMSLAAASAVHADSHFSFRLLSESGSPQRR
;
A
#
# COMPACT_ATOMS: atom_id res chain seq x y z
N MET A 1 10.33 -24.77 -25.24
CA MET A 1 10.88 -23.66 -26.04
C MET A 1 11.01 -22.45 -25.14
N ASN A 2 12.18 -22.26 -24.52
CA ASN A 2 12.45 -21.09 -23.68
C ASN A 2 12.83 -19.93 -24.60
N ALA A 3 12.02 -18.88 -24.64
CA ALA A 3 12.42 -17.65 -25.30
C ALA A 3 13.64 -17.06 -24.54
N PRO A 4 14.68 -16.58 -25.24
CA PRO A 4 15.77 -15.87 -24.56
C PRO A 4 15.18 -14.62 -23.90
N ALA A 5 15.32 -14.52 -22.57
CA ALA A 5 14.99 -13.30 -21.83
C ALA A 5 15.82 -12.16 -22.44
N LEU A 6 15.15 -11.20 -23.09
CA LEU A 6 15.82 -10.04 -23.64
C LEU A 6 16.54 -9.32 -22.47
N PRO A 7 17.78 -8.85 -22.66
CA PRO A 7 18.47 -8.08 -21.63
C PRO A 7 17.66 -6.80 -21.37
N GLU A 8 16.85 -6.82 -20.33
CA GLU A 8 16.10 -5.64 -19.87
C GLU A 8 17.12 -4.53 -19.59
N PRO A 9 17.01 -3.36 -20.24
CA PRO A 9 17.97 -2.28 -20.03
C PRO A 9 17.98 -1.92 -18.54
N VAL A 10 19.17 -1.96 -17.93
CA VAL A 10 19.39 -1.73 -16.48
C VAL A 10 18.79 -0.41 -15.96
N GLY A 11 18.50 0.54 -16.85
CA GLY A 11 17.77 1.77 -16.55
C GLY A 11 16.32 1.54 -16.09
N TRP A 12 15.54 0.68 -16.77
CA TRP A 12 14.13 0.46 -16.44
C TRP A 12 13.91 -0.23 -15.11
N GLN A 13 14.79 -1.17 -14.77
CA GLN A 13 14.76 -1.83 -13.47
C GLN A 13 15.10 -0.88 -12.31
N ARG A 14 16.00 0.09 -12.53
CA ARG A 14 16.34 1.09 -11.52
C ARG A 14 15.19 2.07 -11.31
N LEU A 15 14.59 2.53 -12.40
CA LEU A 15 13.45 3.44 -12.36
C LEU A 15 12.24 2.79 -11.66
N SER A 16 11.87 1.56 -12.02
CA SER A 16 10.73 0.88 -11.39
C SER A 16 10.91 0.68 -9.88
N ARG A 17 12.12 0.28 -9.45
CA ARG A 17 12.46 0.17 -8.02
C ARG A 17 12.45 1.51 -7.28
N GLN A 18 12.78 2.61 -7.95
CA GLN A 18 12.69 3.95 -7.35
C GLN A 18 11.24 4.41 -7.22
N LEU A 19 10.44 4.25 -8.28
CA LEU A 19 9.02 4.57 -8.29
C LEU A 19 8.25 3.77 -7.23
N ALA A 20 8.52 2.47 -7.09
CA ALA A 20 7.91 1.63 -6.07
C ALA A 20 8.22 2.12 -4.64
N ARG A 21 9.49 2.46 -4.36
CA ARG A 21 9.90 3.01 -3.06
C ARG A 21 9.24 4.35 -2.77
N LEU A 22 9.15 5.23 -3.76
CA LEU A 22 8.47 6.51 -3.64
C LEU A 22 6.97 6.33 -3.38
N ALA A 23 6.30 5.47 -4.15
CA ALA A 23 4.89 5.16 -3.97
C ALA A 23 4.60 4.64 -2.56
N GLN A 24 5.43 3.72 -2.05
CA GLN A 24 5.29 3.18 -0.70
C GLN A 24 5.53 4.24 0.38
N ALA A 25 6.53 5.13 0.20
CA ALA A 25 6.77 6.24 1.12
C ALA A 25 5.59 7.22 1.15
N ILE A 26 5.04 7.58 -0.01
CA ILE A 26 3.88 8.46 -0.14
C ILE A 26 2.64 7.80 0.49
N ALA A 27 2.42 6.50 0.29
CA ALA A 27 1.35 5.76 0.95
C ALA A 27 1.48 5.82 2.48
N GLY A 28 2.67 5.55 3.02
CA GLY A 28 2.92 5.66 4.46
C GLY A 28 2.67 7.06 5.02
N LEU A 29 3.10 8.09 4.30
CA LEU A 29 2.82 9.49 4.66
C LEU A 29 1.32 9.80 4.64
N ALA A 30 0.60 9.35 3.60
CA ALA A 30 -0.84 9.54 3.48
C ALA A 30 -1.60 8.88 4.64
N LEU A 31 -1.19 7.68 5.05
CA LEU A 31 -1.74 7.00 6.23
C LEU A 31 -1.49 7.81 7.51
N ALA A 32 -0.27 8.27 7.75
CA ALA A 32 0.06 9.05 8.94
C ALA A 32 -0.75 10.35 9.00
N LEU A 33 -0.87 11.06 7.87
CA LEU A 33 -1.68 12.27 7.77
C LEU A 33 -3.17 11.98 7.98
N LEU A 34 -3.69 10.89 7.42
CA LEU A 34 -5.09 10.49 7.60
C LEU A 34 -5.40 10.28 9.09
N VAL A 35 -4.53 9.56 9.81
CA VAL A 35 -4.65 9.36 11.26
C VAL A 35 -4.62 10.68 12.02
N LEU A 36 -3.70 11.58 11.68
CA LEU A 36 -3.60 12.90 12.31
C LEU A 36 -4.85 13.76 12.06
N VAL A 37 -5.40 13.74 10.85
CA VAL A 37 -6.63 14.46 10.50
C VAL A 37 -7.81 13.90 11.28
N GLN A 38 -7.94 12.58 11.44
CA GLN A 38 -9.01 12.00 12.25
C GLN A 38 -8.85 12.32 13.74
N ALA A 39 -7.63 12.30 14.26
CA ALA A 39 -7.35 12.72 15.63
C ALA A 39 -7.73 14.20 15.83
N TRP A 40 -7.42 15.06 14.85
CA TRP A 40 -7.81 16.47 14.87
C TRP A 40 -9.33 16.66 14.81
N GLN A 41 -10.05 15.87 13.99
CA GLN A 41 -11.52 15.92 13.96
C GLN A 41 -12.14 15.61 15.33
N VAL A 42 -11.63 14.57 16.00
CA VAL A 42 -12.05 14.20 17.37
C VAL A 42 -11.78 15.35 18.33
N PHE A 43 -10.57 15.91 18.32
CA PHE A 43 -10.21 17.04 19.16
C PHE A 43 -11.09 18.27 18.90
N ALA A 44 -11.27 18.66 17.64
CA ALA A 44 -12.07 19.83 17.28
C ALA A 44 -13.54 19.67 17.72
N ARG A 45 -14.10 18.46 17.57
CA ARG A 45 -15.49 18.21 17.98
C ARG A 45 -15.67 18.23 19.49
N TYR A 46 -14.75 17.61 20.25
CA TYR A 46 -14.92 17.48 21.70
C TYR A 46 -14.33 18.64 22.52
N VAL A 47 -13.31 19.33 22.02
CA VAL A 47 -12.63 20.43 22.72
C VAL A 47 -13.07 21.80 22.21
N LEU A 48 -13.13 21.96 20.88
CA LEU A 48 -13.47 23.25 20.26
C LEU A 48 -14.99 23.40 20.01
N ASN A 49 -15.79 22.36 20.25
CA ASN A 49 -17.22 22.29 19.92
C ASN A 49 -17.54 22.71 18.47
N ALA A 50 -16.57 22.59 17.56
CA ALA A 50 -16.67 23.00 16.17
C ALA A 50 -16.21 21.85 15.28
N SER A 51 -17.04 21.46 14.30
CA SER A 51 -16.70 20.40 13.34
C SER A 51 -16.11 21.04 12.08
N PRO A 52 -14.79 20.92 11.81
CA PRO A 52 -14.17 21.63 10.69
C PRO A 52 -14.52 20.94 9.36
N GLY A 53 -15.26 21.61 8.47
CA GLY A 53 -15.72 21.03 7.19
C GLY A 53 -14.60 20.71 6.18
N TRP A 54 -13.40 21.28 6.33
CA TRP A 54 -12.25 21.01 5.45
C TRP A 54 -11.63 19.63 5.66
N THR A 55 -11.88 18.99 6.81
CA THR A 55 -11.28 17.71 7.17
C THR A 55 -11.87 16.54 6.37
N GLU A 56 -13.14 16.63 6.00
CA GLU A 56 -13.87 15.61 5.24
C GLU A 56 -13.31 15.38 3.82
N PRO A 57 -13.18 16.40 2.95
CA PRO A 57 -12.59 16.20 1.62
C PRO A 57 -11.12 15.80 1.71
N LEU A 58 -10.39 16.27 2.72
CA LEU A 58 -8.99 15.91 2.93
C LEU A 58 -8.85 14.42 3.30
N ALA A 59 -9.70 13.91 4.19
CA ALA A 59 -9.71 12.49 4.56
C ALA A 59 -9.99 11.59 3.35
N LEU A 60 -10.95 11.98 2.50
CA LEU A 60 -11.26 11.24 1.26
C LEU A 60 -10.08 11.23 0.28
N LEU A 61 -9.40 12.36 0.11
CA LEU A 61 -8.22 12.44 -0.74
C LEU A 61 -7.08 11.58 -0.20
N LEU A 62 -6.80 11.66 1.10
CA LEU A 62 -5.75 10.89 1.76
C LEU A 62 -6.04 9.39 1.71
N LEU A 63 -7.28 8.98 2.01
CA LEU A 63 -7.71 7.58 1.96
C LEU A 63 -7.65 7.01 0.53
N SER A 64 -8.16 7.73 -0.47
CA SER A 64 -8.12 7.26 -1.86
C SER A 64 -6.68 7.15 -2.38
N THR A 65 -5.84 8.13 -2.06
CA THR A 65 -4.40 8.12 -2.39
C THR A 65 -3.69 6.95 -1.72
N LEU A 66 -3.91 6.78 -0.41
CA LEU A 66 -3.38 5.67 0.37
C LEU A 66 -3.78 4.33 -0.23
N MET A 67 -5.07 4.10 -0.47
CA MET A 67 -5.59 2.83 -0.99
C MET A 67 -5.02 2.50 -2.36
N SER A 68 -4.95 3.48 -3.26
CA SER A 68 -4.40 3.30 -4.60
C SER A 68 -2.91 2.91 -4.56
N LEU A 69 -2.09 3.64 -3.79
CA LEU A 69 -0.65 3.36 -3.67
C LEU A 69 -0.36 2.10 -2.84
N ALA A 70 -1.18 1.81 -1.83
CA ALA A 70 -1.10 0.58 -1.05
C ALA A 70 -1.40 -0.64 -1.93
N ALA A 71 -2.43 -0.57 -2.79
CA ALA A 71 -2.73 -1.65 -3.74
C ALA A 71 -1.57 -1.85 -4.74
N ALA A 72 -1.04 -0.76 -5.30
CA ALA A 72 0.10 -0.84 -6.23
C ALA A 72 1.35 -1.45 -5.57
N SER A 73 1.67 -1.04 -4.34
CA SER A 73 2.81 -1.59 -3.60
C SER A 73 2.57 -3.04 -3.14
N ALA A 74 1.34 -3.42 -2.80
CA ALA A 74 1.00 -4.81 -2.48
C ALA A 74 1.22 -5.76 -3.67
N VAL A 75 0.86 -5.33 -4.88
CA VAL A 75 1.13 -6.08 -6.12
C VAL A 75 2.64 -6.10 -6.42
N HIS A 76 3.34 -4.96 -6.26
CA HIS A 76 4.78 -4.89 -6.51
C HIS A 76 5.62 -5.72 -5.52
N ALA A 77 5.16 -5.86 -4.28
CA ALA A 77 5.84 -6.64 -3.25
C ALA A 77 5.78 -8.16 -3.52
N ASP A 78 5.22 -8.60 -4.65
CA ASP A 78 5.13 -10.01 -5.05
C ASP A 78 4.58 -10.87 -3.90
N SER A 79 3.68 -10.29 -3.11
CA SER A 79 2.89 -11.00 -2.11
C SER A 79 1.78 -11.73 -2.85
N HIS A 80 2.19 -12.59 -3.80
CA HIS A 80 1.51 -13.84 -4.01
C HIS A 80 1.14 -14.33 -2.62
N PHE A 81 -0.14 -14.46 -2.34
CA PHE A 81 -0.64 -15.40 -1.36
C PHE A 81 -0.09 -16.78 -1.79
N SER A 82 1.21 -17.02 -1.60
CA SER A 82 1.83 -18.29 -1.84
C SER A 82 1.19 -19.17 -0.79
N PHE A 83 0.28 -19.97 -1.29
CA PHE A 83 -0.47 -21.06 -0.71
C PHE A 83 0.48 -22.13 -0.11
N ARG A 84 1.52 -21.71 0.61
CA ARG A 84 2.39 -22.56 1.40
C ARG A 84 1.61 -23.21 2.55
N LEU A 85 0.56 -22.54 3.05
CA LEU A 85 -0.34 -23.13 4.05
C LEU A 85 -1.16 -24.31 3.51
N LEU A 86 -1.60 -24.30 2.24
CA LEU A 86 -2.33 -25.47 1.67
C LEU A 86 -1.38 -26.53 1.08
N SER A 87 -0.21 -26.13 0.59
CA SER A 87 0.82 -27.07 0.13
C SER A 87 1.27 -28.01 1.25
N GLU A 88 1.29 -27.53 2.50
CA GLU A 88 1.82 -28.27 3.65
C GLU A 88 0.77 -29.18 4.32
N SER A 89 -0.52 -28.84 4.19
CA SER A 89 -1.63 -29.66 4.71
C SER A 89 -2.06 -30.81 3.76
N GLY A 90 -1.45 -30.88 2.56
CA GLY A 90 -1.80 -31.86 1.53
C GLY A 90 -0.84 -33.04 1.36
N SER A 91 0.28 -33.14 2.11
CA SER A 91 1.14 -34.33 2.01
C SER A 91 0.55 -35.48 2.85
N PRO A 92 -0.02 -36.54 2.25
CA PRO A 92 -0.39 -37.72 2.98
C PRO A 92 0.92 -38.42 3.31
N GLN A 93 1.25 -38.47 4.59
CA GLN A 93 2.35 -39.29 5.10
C GLN A 93 2.02 -40.76 4.81
N ARG A 94 2.42 -41.23 3.63
CA ARG A 94 2.35 -42.63 3.23
C ARG A 94 3.23 -43.43 4.20
N ARG A 95 2.59 -44.11 5.14
CA ARG A 95 3.07 -45.34 5.76
C ARG A 95 2.18 -46.48 5.29
#